data_AF-A0AA37UKA3-F1
#
_entry.id   AF-A0AA37UKA3-F1
#
_cell.length_a   1.000
_cell.length_b   1.000
_cell.length_c   1.000
_cell.angle_alpha   90.00
_cell.angle_beta   90.00
_cell.angle_gamma   90.00
#
_symmetry.space_group_name_H-M   'P 1'
#
loop_
_entity.id
_entity.type
_entity.pdbx_description
1 polymer ?
#
loop_
_entity_poly.entity_id
_entity_poly.type
_entity_poly.pdbx_seq_one_letter_code
_entity_poly.pdbx_strand_id
1 'polypeptide(L)'
;MHVTFRTALRSLAVAASALAIAATGAVTAHAEPSGAWTLDAPYYGWEVVPDEGVWYSSPRGTHLVPDAAYFRGVHGLFGGGRGSLGYPTGPVRAQTASDGYDNAYQTFERGTIYSSQFGGVGMPASSSITQHYNRNGGGGGAYGYPTSHEVRQAPGWWYQKFTFSTVYASRYGTHGVTGALGVEHLLQGGGGGALGYPTAPRRWDAAGYSYQTFERGNVYCVSSADGDRCSTVRGGFVDVHQRNGGGRGLLGYPMGDEYYDPWTNSWWQAFEHRLVEISPTGVSVMIWP
;
A
#
# COMPACT_ATOMS: atom_id res chain seq x y z
N MET A 1 6.63 -45.68 46.05
CA MET A 1 5.46 -44.85 46.42
C MET A 1 5.98 -43.44 46.66
N HIS A 2 5.61 -42.50 45.78
CA HIS A 2 5.85 -41.04 45.83
C HIS A 2 7.30 -40.50 45.95
N VAL A 3 7.93 -40.28 44.79
CA VAL A 3 8.88 -39.17 44.60
C VAL A 3 8.22 -38.21 43.61
N THR A 4 7.81 -37.02 44.08
CA THR A 4 7.13 -36.02 43.22
C THR A 4 8.15 -34.97 42.80
N PHE A 5 8.54 -35.02 41.52
CA PHE A 5 9.32 -34.01 40.83
C PHE A 5 8.56 -32.67 40.84
N ARG A 6 9.16 -31.60 41.37
CA ARG A 6 8.78 -30.21 41.05
C ARG A 6 9.59 -29.78 39.84
N THR A 7 9.01 -29.97 38.65
CA THR A 7 9.54 -29.44 37.39
C THR A 7 8.72 -28.22 36.97
N ALA A 8 9.41 -27.23 36.42
CA ALA A 8 8.97 -25.91 36.02
C ALA A 8 7.65 -25.82 35.23
N LEU A 9 6.88 -24.76 35.49
CA LEU A 9 5.99 -24.13 34.52
C LEU A 9 6.54 -22.73 34.22
N ARG A 10 7.43 -22.68 33.23
CA ARG A 10 7.60 -21.51 32.35
C ARG A 10 6.51 -21.56 31.28
N SER A 11 6.20 -20.40 30.71
CA SER A 11 5.52 -20.15 29.43
C SER A 11 3.99 -20.25 29.40
N LEU A 12 3.33 -19.08 29.43
CA LEU A 12 2.39 -18.59 28.38
C LEU A 12 1.72 -17.30 28.87
N ALA A 13 2.42 -16.18 28.70
CA ALA A 13 1.82 -14.85 28.65
C ALA A 13 2.46 -14.11 27.47
N VAL A 14 2.19 -14.63 26.28
CA VAL A 14 2.34 -13.90 25.02
C VAL A 14 0.92 -13.73 24.50
N ALA A 15 0.59 -12.50 24.10
CA ALA A 15 -0.71 -12.03 23.59
C ALA A 15 -1.70 -11.49 24.64
N ALA A 16 -1.42 -10.29 25.15
CA ALA A 16 -2.43 -9.27 25.46
C ALA A 16 -1.76 -7.89 25.62
N SER A 17 -1.10 -7.41 24.56
CA SER A 17 -0.70 -6.01 24.43
C SER A 17 -1.19 -5.48 23.09
N ALA A 18 -2.50 -5.60 22.88
CA ALA A 18 -3.21 -4.86 21.85
C ALA A 18 -4.25 -4.00 22.56
N LEU A 19 -4.05 -2.69 22.47
CA LEU A 19 -5.07 -1.65 22.58
C LEU A 19 -5.83 -1.50 23.91
N ALA A 20 -5.16 -0.97 24.94
CA ALA A 20 -5.84 -0.30 26.06
C ALA A 20 -5.92 1.23 25.83
N ILE A 21 -6.36 1.66 24.64
CA ILE A 21 -6.73 3.08 24.41
C ILE A 21 -8.24 3.25 24.15
N ALA A 22 -9.02 2.15 24.06
CA ALA A 22 -10.44 2.26 23.77
C ALA A 22 -11.31 1.16 24.38
N ALA A 23 -11.16 0.81 25.67
CA ALA A 23 -12.18 0.00 26.37
C ALA A 23 -12.00 -0.06 27.90
N THR A 24 -11.87 1.06 28.61
CA THR A 24 -12.22 1.13 30.03
C THR A 24 -12.42 2.58 30.42
N GLY A 25 -13.59 2.90 30.99
CA GLY A 25 -13.90 4.19 31.59
C GLY A 25 -13.15 4.47 32.89
N ALA A 26 -11.84 4.22 32.90
CA ALA A 26 -10.93 4.71 33.91
C ALA A 26 -9.99 5.67 33.18
N VAL A 27 -10.36 6.95 33.18
CA VAL A 27 -9.41 8.03 32.89
C VAL A 27 -8.39 7.96 34.03
N THR A 28 -7.31 7.19 33.84
CA THR A 28 -6.05 7.51 34.51
C THR A 28 -5.76 8.93 34.08
N ALA A 29 -5.90 9.88 35.02
CA ALA A 29 -5.52 11.25 34.78
C ALA A 29 -4.09 11.24 34.26
N HIS A 30 -3.93 11.49 32.96
CA HIS A 30 -2.62 11.69 32.35
C HIS A 30 -1.96 12.82 33.11
N ALA A 31 -0.71 12.65 33.53
CA ALA A 31 0.00 13.72 34.21
C ALA A 31 0.05 14.89 33.21
N GLU A 32 -0.53 16.04 33.57
CA GLU A 32 -0.35 17.24 32.74
C GLU A 32 1.17 17.51 32.62
N PRO A 33 1.65 17.96 31.45
CA PRO A 33 3.05 18.26 31.24
C PRO A 33 3.60 19.11 32.40
N SER A 34 4.78 18.76 32.92
CA SER A 34 5.35 19.35 34.13
C SER A 34 5.66 20.85 33.99
N GLY A 35 5.61 21.37 32.76
CA GLY A 35 5.90 22.76 32.44
C GLY A 35 7.37 22.98 32.09
N ALA A 36 8.20 21.94 32.11
CA ALA A 36 9.61 21.95 31.72
C ALA A 36 9.78 21.90 30.20
N TRP A 37 9.11 22.82 29.50
CA TRP A 37 9.09 22.87 28.04
C TRP A 37 10.46 23.22 27.45
N THR A 38 10.92 22.40 26.50
CA THR A 38 11.94 22.82 25.55
C THR A 38 11.27 23.66 24.48
N LEU A 39 11.65 24.94 24.37
CA LEU A 39 11.05 25.87 23.40
C LEU A 39 11.79 25.84 22.08
N ASP A 40 11.04 25.71 21.00
CA ASP A 40 11.55 25.75 19.64
C ASP A 40 11.40 27.14 19.01
N ALA A 41 10.29 27.82 19.30
CA ALA A 41 9.92 29.16 18.86
C ALA A 41 8.79 29.68 19.77
N PRO A 42 8.35 30.95 19.65
CA PRO A 42 7.19 31.42 20.39
C PRO A 42 5.98 30.51 20.16
N TYR A 43 5.36 30.02 21.24
CA TYR A 43 4.22 29.09 21.24
C TYR A 43 4.50 27.69 20.69
N TYR A 44 5.76 27.36 20.38
CA TYR A 44 6.18 26.03 19.97
C TYR A 44 7.15 25.45 20.99
N GLY A 45 6.79 24.31 21.57
CA GLY A 45 7.68 23.61 22.48
C GLY A 45 7.29 22.17 22.68
N TRP A 46 8.18 21.40 23.28
CA TRP A 46 7.93 20.01 23.59
C TRP A 46 8.48 19.61 24.96
N GLU A 47 7.89 18.58 25.54
CA GLU A 47 8.29 18.00 26.81
C GLU A 47 8.23 16.47 26.68
N VAL A 48 9.34 15.79 26.98
CA VAL A 48 9.36 14.33 27.07
C VAL A 48 8.86 13.95 28.46
N VAL A 49 7.79 13.16 28.50
CA VAL A 49 7.26 12.58 29.74
C VAL A 49 7.57 11.08 29.72
N PRO A 50 8.38 10.57 30.67
CA PRO A 50 8.75 9.16 30.73
C PRO A 50 7.52 8.24 30.70
N ASP A 51 7.61 7.14 29.95
CA ASP A 51 6.59 6.10 29.79
C ASP A 51 5.26 6.55 29.15
N GLU A 52 5.10 7.85 28.83
CA GLU A 52 3.94 8.39 28.10
C GLU A 52 4.29 8.72 26.65
N GLY A 53 5.35 9.50 26.42
CA GLY A 53 5.78 9.96 25.10
C GLY A 53 6.26 11.41 25.11
N VAL A 54 5.90 12.17 24.09
CA VAL A 54 6.29 13.59 23.95
C VAL A 54 5.06 14.46 23.79
N TRP A 55 4.86 15.37 24.72
CA TRP A 55 3.89 16.44 24.60
C TRP A 55 4.46 17.53 23.71
N TYR A 56 3.67 17.97 22.74
CA TYR A 56 4.01 19.08 21.86
C TYR A 56 2.97 20.17 22.00
N SER A 57 3.41 21.40 22.23
CA SER A 57 2.58 22.59 22.28
C SER A 57 2.80 23.44 21.02
N SER A 58 1.71 23.87 20.41
CA SER A 58 1.67 24.74 19.23
C SER A 58 0.45 25.67 19.30
N PRO A 59 0.29 26.66 18.40
CA PRO A 59 -0.97 27.41 18.25
C PRO A 59 -2.20 26.53 17.96
N ARG A 60 -2.02 25.26 17.58
CA ARG A 60 -3.10 24.28 17.36
C ARG A 60 -3.43 23.45 18.61
N GLY A 61 -2.87 23.84 19.76
CA GLY A 61 -3.05 23.19 21.05
C GLY A 61 -1.86 22.33 21.44
N THR A 62 -2.02 21.70 22.60
CA THR A 62 -1.04 20.79 23.22
C THR A 62 -1.51 19.36 23.05
N HIS A 63 -0.73 18.54 22.36
CA HIS A 63 -1.09 17.14 22.04
C HIS A 63 0.08 16.19 22.32
N LEU A 64 -0.25 15.03 22.87
CA LEU A 64 0.70 13.94 23.10
C LEU A 64 0.96 13.17 21.82
N VAL A 65 2.23 12.94 21.50
CA VAL A 65 2.68 11.89 20.59
C VAL A 65 3.15 10.72 21.47
N PRO A 66 2.35 9.65 21.60
CA PRO A 66 2.62 8.63 22.60
C PRO A 66 3.76 7.68 22.18
N ASP A 67 4.42 7.08 23.16
CA ASP A 67 5.36 5.97 22.95
C ASP A 67 4.64 4.73 22.38
N ALA A 68 3.36 4.56 22.73
CA ALA A 68 2.52 3.47 22.28
C ALA A 68 2.30 3.48 20.76
N ALA A 69 2.03 2.29 20.22
CA ALA A 69 1.60 2.10 18.82
C ALA A 69 2.52 2.79 17.79
N TYR A 70 3.83 2.84 18.09
CA TYR A 70 4.90 3.32 17.22
C TYR A 70 4.93 4.84 16.96
N PHE A 71 3.98 5.62 17.50
CA PHE A 71 3.81 7.04 17.12
C PHE A 71 5.06 7.89 17.39
N ARG A 72 5.59 7.88 18.61
CA ARG A 72 6.79 8.67 18.92
C ARG A 72 8.02 8.20 18.15
N GLY A 73 8.21 6.88 18.03
CA GLY A 73 9.32 6.32 17.26
C GLY A 73 9.32 6.81 15.81
N VAL A 74 8.17 6.71 15.15
CA VAL A 74 7.99 7.20 13.77
C VAL A 74 8.13 8.71 13.70
N HIS A 75 7.50 9.48 14.60
CA HIS A 75 7.60 10.93 14.60
C HIS A 75 9.06 11.40 14.74
N GLY A 76 9.83 10.73 15.60
CA GLY A 76 11.28 10.92 15.74
C GLY A 76 12.08 10.63 14.46
N LEU A 77 11.75 9.53 13.75
CA LEU A 77 12.38 9.22 12.43
C LEU A 77 12.17 10.34 11.41
N PHE A 78 11.04 11.05 11.49
CA PHE A 78 10.75 12.19 10.62
C PHE A 78 11.27 13.53 11.16
N GLY A 79 12.03 13.54 12.26
CA GLY A 79 12.67 14.73 12.84
C GLY A 79 11.85 15.44 13.93
N GLY A 80 10.82 14.79 14.47
CA GLY A 80 9.96 15.35 15.53
C GLY A 80 9.18 16.59 15.08
N GLY A 81 8.89 17.49 16.02
CA GLY A 81 8.10 18.71 15.77
C GLY A 81 8.66 19.64 14.69
N ARG A 82 9.99 19.76 14.60
CA ARG A 82 10.67 20.52 13.51
C ARG A 82 10.80 19.73 12.20
N GLY A 83 10.52 18.44 12.26
CA GLY A 83 10.69 17.47 11.20
C GLY A 83 9.72 17.62 10.05
N SER A 84 9.71 16.67 9.12
CA SER A 84 8.89 16.75 7.89
C SER A 84 7.38 16.60 8.14
N LEU A 85 6.97 15.97 9.25
CA LEU A 85 5.57 15.84 9.65
C LEU A 85 5.06 17.07 10.43
N GLY A 86 5.93 17.77 11.17
CA GLY A 86 5.57 18.92 11.98
C GLY A 86 5.02 18.56 13.37
N TYR A 87 4.41 19.53 14.05
CA TYR A 87 3.78 19.32 15.35
C TYR A 87 2.45 18.54 15.20
N PRO A 88 2.03 17.75 16.20
CA PRO A 88 0.71 17.10 16.20
C PRO A 88 -0.42 18.13 16.23
N THR A 89 -1.51 17.84 15.53
CA THR A 89 -2.69 18.71 15.44
C THR A 89 -3.91 18.17 16.16
N GLY A 90 -3.78 17.00 16.78
CA GLY A 90 -4.85 16.32 17.51
C GLY A 90 -4.34 15.07 18.22
N PRO A 91 -5.19 14.44 19.05
CA PRO A 91 -4.86 13.17 19.69
C PRO A 91 -4.81 12.02 18.67
N VAL A 92 -4.23 10.90 19.10
CA VAL A 92 -4.37 9.62 18.38
C VAL A 92 -5.84 9.23 18.32
N ARG A 93 -6.30 8.81 17.14
CA ARG A 93 -7.66 8.31 16.91
C ARG A 93 -7.61 6.85 16.53
N ALA A 94 -8.33 6.02 17.28
CA ALA A 94 -8.59 4.65 16.88
C ALA A 94 -9.54 4.63 15.68
N GLN A 95 -9.36 3.66 14.80
CA GLN A 95 -10.16 3.47 13.61
C GLN A 95 -10.35 1.96 13.39
N THR A 96 -11.58 1.49 13.54
CA THR A 96 -11.96 0.15 13.09
C THR A 96 -11.83 0.12 11.59
N ALA A 97 -10.92 -0.70 11.09
CA ALA A 97 -10.57 -0.71 9.69
C ALA A 97 -11.33 -1.78 8.91
N SER A 98 -11.48 -1.53 7.61
CA SER A 98 -12.06 -2.48 6.66
C SER A 98 -11.19 -3.74 6.47
N ASP A 99 -9.95 -3.73 6.96
CA ASP A 99 -9.07 -4.90 6.97
C ASP A 99 -9.28 -5.82 8.17
N GLY A 100 -10.20 -5.48 9.07
CA GLY A 100 -10.53 -6.29 10.25
C GLY A 100 -9.57 -6.12 11.43
N TYR A 101 -8.64 -5.18 11.36
CA TYR A 101 -7.69 -4.89 12.43
C TYR A 101 -7.96 -3.55 13.11
N ASP A 102 -7.59 -3.47 14.38
CA ASP A 102 -7.55 -2.22 15.10
C ASP A 102 -6.39 -1.38 14.59
N ASN A 103 -6.73 -0.29 13.91
CA ASN A 103 -5.77 0.67 13.41
C ASN A 103 -5.93 1.99 14.15
N ALA A 104 -4.89 2.82 14.11
CA ALA A 104 -4.96 4.15 14.67
C ALA A 104 -4.22 5.14 13.78
N TYR A 105 -4.53 6.42 13.91
CA TYR A 105 -3.78 7.47 13.25
C TYR A 105 -3.67 8.73 14.11
N GLN A 106 -2.65 9.53 13.83
CA GLN A 106 -2.49 10.86 14.40
C GLN A 106 -2.14 11.83 13.30
N THR A 107 -2.79 12.99 13.33
CA THR A 107 -2.56 14.07 12.36
C THR A 107 -1.53 15.03 12.88
N PHE A 108 -0.70 15.50 11.96
CA PHE A 108 0.36 16.48 12.17
C PHE A 108 0.20 17.60 11.14
N GLU A 109 0.85 18.73 11.39
CA GLU A 109 0.73 19.93 10.54
C GLU A 109 1.00 19.65 9.06
N ARG A 110 1.90 18.70 8.76
CA ARG A 110 2.36 18.37 7.41
C ARG A 110 2.37 16.86 7.14
N GLY A 111 1.49 16.11 7.78
CA GLY A 111 1.32 14.70 7.46
C GLY A 111 0.51 13.94 8.50
N THR A 112 0.51 12.62 8.36
CA THR A 112 -0.22 11.73 9.26
C THR A 112 0.69 10.56 9.61
N ILE A 113 0.67 10.09 10.85
CA ILE A 113 1.20 8.78 11.19
C ILE A 113 0.02 7.82 11.30
N TYR A 114 0.12 6.69 10.62
CA TYR A 114 -0.79 5.56 10.77
C TYR A 114 -0.09 4.46 11.56
N SER A 115 -0.86 3.74 12.36
CA SER A 115 -0.43 2.56 13.08
C SER A 115 -1.35 1.41 12.74
N SER A 116 -0.75 0.28 12.38
CA SER A 116 -1.43 -0.95 12.01
C SER A 116 -0.71 -2.16 12.59
N GLN A 117 -1.23 -3.36 12.33
CA GLN A 117 -0.51 -4.60 12.64
C GLN A 117 0.86 -4.72 11.97
N PHE A 118 1.14 -3.93 10.93
CA PHE A 118 2.42 -3.89 10.22
C PHE A 118 3.41 -2.88 10.82
N GLY A 119 3.03 -2.19 11.90
CA GLY A 119 3.82 -1.13 12.52
C GLY A 119 3.29 0.27 12.25
N GLY A 120 4.09 1.26 12.63
CA GLY A 120 3.80 2.67 12.36
C GLY A 120 4.40 3.15 11.04
N VAL A 121 3.62 3.92 10.27
CA VAL A 121 4.05 4.53 9.02
C VAL A 121 3.70 6.02 9.01
N GLY A 122 4.72 6.85 8.80
CA GLY A 122 4.55 8.29 8.57
C GLY A 122 4.31 8.59 7.10
N MET A 123 3.34 9.47 6.86
CA MET A 123 2.83 9.89 5.55
C MET A 123 2.97 11.42 5.42
N PRO A 124 4.11 11.93 4.93
CA PRO A 124 4.29 13.37 4.73
C PRO A 124 3.34 13.92 3.67
N ALA A 125 2.69 15.05 3.92
CA ALA A 125 1.73 15.69 3.01
C ALA A 125 2.38 16.19 1.70
N SER A 126 3.69 16.42 1.71
CA SER A 126 4.47 16.77 0.51
C SER A 126 4.65 15.60 -0.45
N SER A 127 4.44 14.36 -0.02
CA SER A 127 4.53 13.18 -0.88
C SER A 127 3.37 13.12 -1.87
N SER A 128 3.70 12.87 -3.15
CA SER A 128 2.69 12.62 -4.19
C SER A 128 1.85 11.38 -3.89
N ILE A 129 2.46 10.35 -3.28
CA ILE A 129 1.76 9.13 -2.85
C ILE A 129 0.80 9.46 -1.72
N THR A 130 1.20 10.21 -0.69
CA THR A 130 0.30 10.64 0.39
C THR A 130 -0.89 11.43 -0.15
N GLN A 131 -0.64 12.39 -1.05
CA GLN A 131 -1.72 13.18 -1.65
C GLN A 131 -2.68 12.31 -2.46
N HIS A 132 -2.15 11.37 -3.25
CA HIS A 132 -2.95 10.42 -4.01
C HIS A 132 -3.78 9.51 -3.11
N TYR A 133 -3.17 8.97 -2.06
CA TYR A 133 -3.83 8.16 -1.04
C TYR A 133 -4.99 8.91 -0.36
N ASN A 134 -4.75 10.15 0.07
CA ASN A 134 -5.79 10.97 0.72
C ASN A 134 -6.95 11.29 -0.23
N ARG A 135 -6.69 11.58 -1.52
CA ARG A 135 -7.76 11.78 -2.52
C ARG A 135 -8.60 10.52 -2.76
N ASN A 136 -8.08 9.34 -2.48
CA ASN A 136 -8.76 8.06 -2.63
C ASN A 136 -9.37 7.55 -1.31
N GLY A 137 -9.60 8.44 -0.33
CA GLY A 137 -10.31 8.12 0.91
C GLY A 137 -9.42 7.73 2.10
N GLY A 138 -8.09 7.79 1.95
CA GLY A 138 -7.15 7.47 3.03
C GLY A 138 -7.35 6.05 3.58
N GLY A 139 -7.24 5.87 4.90
CA GLY A 139 -7.22 4.53 5.53
C GLY A 139 -8.54 3.78 5.43
N GLY A 140 -9.66 4.47 5.22
CA GLY A 140 -10.95 3.86 4.92
C GLY A 140 -11.21 3.65 3.42
N GLY A 141 -10.26 4.04 2.56
CA GLY A 141 -10.37 3.96 1.11
C GLY A 141 -9.93 2.62 0.53
N ALA A 142 -10.01 2.51 -0.80
CA ALA A 142 -9.75 1.26 -1.52
C ALA A 142 -8.29 0.75 -1.43
N TYR A 143 -7.36 1.57 -0.96
CA TYR A 143 -5.96 1.18 -0.79
C TYR A 143 -5.69 0.50 0.57
N GLY A 144 -6.54 0.72 1.58
CA GLY A 144 -6.31 0.28 2.95
C GLY A 144 -5.23 1.11 3.66
N TYR A 145 -4.66 0.58 4.74
CA TYR A 145 -3.66 1.30 5.53
C TYR A 145 -2.25 1.17 4.94
N PRO A 146 -1.38 2.18 5.11
CA PRO A 146 0.01 2.07 4.69
C PRO A 146 0.74 1.01 5.54
N THR A 147 1.48 0.13 4.86
CA THR A 147 2.22 -0.99 5.48
C THR A 147 3.73 -0.87 5.32
N SER A 148 4.19 0.12 4.56
CA SER A 148 5.59 0.52 4.46
C SER A 148 5.70 2.03 4.38
N HIS A 149 6.86 2.59 4.71
CA HIS A 149 7.17 3.96 4.27
C HIS A 149 7.30 4.02 2.74
N GLU A 150 7.24 5.24 2.20
CA GLU A 150 7.58 5.50 0.81
C GLU A 150 9.07 5.27 0.57
N VAL A 151 9.39 4.52 -0.49
CA VAL A 151 10.76 4.14 -0.84
C VAL A 151 11.01 4.42 -2.32
N ARG A 152 12.20 4.95 -2.62
CA ARG A 152 12.67 5.05 -4.00
C ARG A 152 13.11 3.66 -4.49
N GLN A 153 12.38 3.07 -5.42
CA GLN A 153 12.68 1.74 -5.95
C GLN A 153 13.68 1.78 -7.09
N ALA A 154 13.59 2.79 -7.96
CA ALA A 154 14.44 2.95 -9.13
C ALA A 154 14.55 4.45 -9.51
N PRO A 155 15.43 4.83 -10.46
CA PRO A 155 15.49 6.20 -10.94
C PRO A 155 14.14 6.74 -11.43
N GLY A 156 13.62 7.75 -10.74
CA GLY A 156 12.33 8.37 -11.06
C GLY A 156 11.10 7.57 -10.59
N TRP A 157 11.29 6.48 -9.84
CA TRP A 157 10.21 5.63 -9.34
C TRP A 157 10.25 5.51 -7.82
N TRP A 158 9.14 5.92 -7.22
CA TRP A 158 8.86 5.74 -5.80
C TRP A 158 7.68 4.80 -5.65
N TYR A 159 7.64 4.06 -4.55
CA TYR A 159 6.50 3.22 -4.23
C TYR A 159 6.24 3.20 -2.74
N GLN A 160 5.02 2.82 -2.41
CA GLN A 160 4.60 2.53 -1.05
C GLN A 160 3.58 1.41 -1.06
N LYS A 161 3.71 0.50 -0.09
CA LYS A 161 2.77 -0.60 0.11
C LYS A 161 1.65 -0.18 1.05
N PHE A 162 0.46 -0.65 0.73
CA PHE A 162 -0.74 -0.55 1.54
C PHE A 162 -1.39 -1.93 1.67
N THR A 163 -2.34 -2.09 2.58
CA THR A 163 -2.97 -3.39 2.86
C THR A 163 -3.55 -4.05 1.60
N PHE A 164 -4.14 -3.26 0.70
CA PHE A 164 -4.84 -3.76 -0.51
C PHE A 164 -4.22 -3.30 -1.83
N SER A 165 -3.05 -2.66 -1.78
CA SER A 165 -2.45 -2.08 -2.97
C SER A 165 -0.95 -1.80 -2.85
N THR A 166 -0.32 -1.58 -3.99
CA THR A 166 0.94 -0.83 -4.06
C THR A 166 0.69 0.43 -4.87
N VAL A 167 1.10 1.58 -4.35
CA VAL A 167 1.01 2.86 -5.06
C VAL A 167 2.39 3.26 -5.52
N TYR A 168 2.51 3.59 -6.81
CA TYR A 168 3.73 4.03 -7.45
C TYR A 168 3.64 5.49 -7.86
N ALA A 169 4.74 6.24 -7.78
CA ALA A 169 4.84 7.60 -8.26
C ALA A 169 6.04 7.79 -9.20
N SER A 170 5.80 8.48 -10.31
CA SER A 170 6.83 8.85 -11.29
C SER A 170 6.41 10.06 -12.13
N ARG A 171 7.17 10.35 -13.19
CA ARG A 171 6.79 11.35 -14.21
C ARG A 171 5.46 11.06 -14.90
N TYR A 172 5.01 9.80 -14.88
CA TYR A 172 3.74 9.40 -15.48
C TYR A 172 2.54 9.65 -14.53
N GLY A 173 2.79 10.18 -13.34
CA GLY A 173 1.80 10.40 -12.29
C GLY A 173 1.92 9.40 -11.15
N THR A 174 0.90 9.39 -10.30
CA THR A 174 0.80 8.50 -9.14
C THR A 174 -0.33 7.51 -9.37
N HIS A 175 0.00 6.23 -9.42
CA HIS A 175 -0.93 5.16 -9.81
C HIS A 175 -0.95 4.07 -8.75
N GLY A 176 -2.14 3.77 -8.23
CA GLY A 176 -2.39 2.59 -7.42
C GLY A 176 -2.56 1.35 -8.29
N VAL A 177 -2.00 0.24 -7.84
CA VAL A 177 -2.18 -1.10 -8.42
C VAL A 177 -2.87 -1.95 -7.36
N THR A 178 -4.11 -2.37 -7.62
CA THR A 178 -5.05 -2.86 -6.59
C THR A 178 -5.81 -4.12 -6.99
N GLY A 179 -6.36 -4.81 -6.00
CA GLY A 179 -7.24 -5.97 -6.20
C GLY A 179 -6.55 -7.09 -6.97
N ALA A 180 -7.33 -7.89 -7.72
CA ALA A 180 -6.80 -8.99 -8.52
C ALA A 180 -5.73 -8.54 -9.54
N LEU A 181 -5.88 -7.34 -10.09
CA LEU A 181 -4.88 -6.74 -10.98
C LEU A 181 -3.53 -6.52 -10.26
N GLY A 182 -3.57 -6.04 -9.02
CA GLY A 182 -2.39 -5.91 -8.18
C GLY A 182 -1.76 -7.24 -7.79
N VAL A 183 -2.58 -8.26 -7.52
CA VAL A 183 -2.08 -9.62 -7.29
C VAL A 183 -1.33 -10.13 -8.51
N GLU A 184 -1.92 -10.00 -9.70
CA GLU A 184 -1.28 -10.41 -10.96
C GLU A 184 0.03 -9.64 -11.19
N HIS A 185 0.02 -8.31 -11.01
CA HIS A 185 1.24 -7.51 -11.13
C HIS A 185 2.35 -7.96 -10.18
N LEU A 186 2.01 -8.33 -8.95
CA LEU A 186 2.96 -8.86 -7.97
C LEU A 186 3.48 -10.26 -8.36
N LEU A 187 2.63 -11.14 -8.89
CA LEU A 187 3.04 -12.46 -9.41
C LEU A 187 4.04 -12.31 -10.58
N GLN A 188 3.89 -11.27 -11.38
CA GLN A 188 4.83 -10.92 -12.44
C GLN A 188 6.11 -10.22 -11.94
N GLY A 189 6.32 -10.10 -10.62
CA GLY A 189 7.49 -9.50 -9.99
C GLY A 189 7.35 -8.01 -9.63
N GLY A 190 6.13 -7.45 -9.71
CA GLY A 190 5.84 -6.06 -9.38
C GLY A 190 6.58 -5.06 -10.27
N GLY A 191 6.86 -3.86 -9.72
CA GLY A 191 7.52 -2.77 -10.46
C GLY A 191 8.89 -3.13 -11.09
N GLY A 192 9.63 -4.07 -10.50
CA GLY A 192 10.90 -4.57 -11.06
C GLY A 192 10.75 -5.78 -11.98
N GLY A 193 9.53 -6.30 -12.15
CA GLY A 193 9.21 -7.58 -12.76
C GLY A 193 9.04 -7.55 -14.28
N ALA A 194 8.28 -8.48 -14.85
CA ALA A 194 8.09 -8.61 -16.31
C ALA A 194 7.29 -7.46 -16.94
N LEU A 195 6.35 -6.86 -16.21
CA LEU A 195 5.51 -5.75 -16.67
C LEU A 195 6.15 -4.38 -16.44
N GLY A 196 7.01 -4.26 -15.42
CA GLY A 196 7.57 -2.99 -14.98
C GLY A 196 6.59 -2.16 -14.14
N TYR A 197 6.81 -0.85 -14.11
CA TYR A 197 6.02 0.07 -13.30
C TYR A 197 4.74 0.57 -14.03
N PRO A 198 3.68 0.96 -13.31
CA PRO A 198 2.45 1.45 -13.93
C PRO A 198 2.66 2.83 -14.57
N THR A 199 2.22 3.00 -15.80
CA THR A 199 2.32 4.25 -16.57
C THR A 199 0.98 4.95 -16.76
N ALA A 200 -0.13 4.27 -16.42
CA ALA A 200 -1.48 4.78 -16.49
C ALA A 200 -2.33 4.32 -15.30
N PRO A 201 -3.42 5.05 -14.96
CA PRO A 201 -4.36 4.57 -13.96
C PRO A 201 -5.15 3.37 -14.49
N ARG A 202 -5.64 2.52 -13.57
CA ARG A 202 -6.59 1.45 -13.91
C ARG A 202 -7.83 2.05 -14.56
N ARG A 203 -8.30 1.42 -15.64
CA ARG A 203 -9.51 1.77 -16.39
C ARG A 203 -10.51 0.63 -16.28
N TRP A 204 -11.78 1.01 -16.28
CA TRP A 204 -12.90 0.07 -16.37
C TRP A 204 -13.57 0.27 -17.71
N ASP A 205 -14.03 -0.83 -18.26
CA ASP A 205 -14.59 -0.93 -19.58
C ASP A 205 -16.07 -1.37 -19.46
N ALA A 206 -16.88 -1.06 -20.48
CA ALA A 206 -18.32 -1.35 -20.48
C ALA A 206 -18.63 -2.85 -20.68
N ALA A 207 -17.66 -3.64 -21.15
CA ALA A 207 -17.77 -5.09 -21.29
C ALA A 207 -17.49 -5.84 -19.98
N GLY A 208 -17.24 -5.13 -18.86
CA GLY A 208 -16.96 -5.72 -17.55
C GLY A 208 -15.49 -6.00 -17.30
N TYR A 209 -14.60 -5.61 -18.21
CA TYR A 209 -13.16 -5.69 -18.04
C TYR A 209 -12.63 -4.46 -17.33
N SER A 210 -11.49 -4.65 -16.68
CA SER A 210 -10.62 -3.58 -16.23
C SER A 210 -9.23 -3.83 -16.76
N TYR A 211 -8.46 -2.76 -16.95
CA TYR A 211 -7.08 -2.91 -17.38
C TYR A 211 -6.20 -1.79 -16.84
N GLN A 212 -4.91 -2.07 -16.78
CA GLN A 212 -3.90 -1.08 -16.44
C GLN A 212 -2.65 -1.29 -17.30
N THR A 213 -2.09 -0.17 -17.76
CA THR A 213 -0.88 -0.16 -18.58
C THR A 213 0.36 0.05 -17.70
N PHE A 214 1.39 -0.73 -18.03
CA PHE A 214 2.70 -0.73 -17.39
C PHE A 214 3.77 -0.45 -18.45
N GLU A 215 5.01 -0.23 -18.03
CA GLU A 215 6.13 0.10 -18.93
C GLU A 215 6.32 -0.91 -20.08
N ARG A 216 6.08 -2.20 -19.82
CA ARG A 216 6.35 -3.30 -20.76
C ARG A 216 5.15 -4.21 -21.04
N GLY A 217 3.95 -3.77 -20.69
CA GLY A 217 2.76 -4.55 -20.93
C GLY A 217 1.49 -3.99 -20.31
N ASN A 218 0.45 -4.80 -20.34
CA ASN A 218 -0.85 -4.48 -19.77
C ASN A 218 -1.32 -5.67 -18.92
N VAL A 219 -2.08 -5.39 -17.88
CA VAL A 219 -2.88 -6.40 -17.18
C VAL A 219 -4.34 -6.11 -17.50
N TYR A 220 -5.06 -7.13 -17.95
CA TYR A 220 -6.51 -7.10 -18.15
C TYR A 220 -7.14 -8.04 -17.14
N CYS A 221 -8.24 -7.63 -16.52
CA CYS A 221 -8.99 -8.46 -15.59
C CYS A 221 -10.47 -8.37 -15.87
N VAL A 222 -11.18 -9.48 -15.80
CA VAL A 222 -12.65 -9.56 -15.87
C VAL A 222 -13.19 -10.10 -14.55
N SER A 223 -14.25 -9.48 -14.05
CA SER A 223 -14.96 -9.99 -12.87
C SER A 223 -15.93 -11.08 -13.29
N SER A 224 -15.87 -12.23 -12.62
CA SER A 224 -16.80 -13.36 -12.83
C SER A 224 -17.36 -13.86 -11.50
N ALA A 225 -18.42 -14.67 -11.53
CA ALA A 225 -19.00 -15.26 -10.32
C ALA A 225 -17.98 -16.12 -9.52
N ASP A 226 -16.99 -16.69 -10.21
CA ASP A 226 -15.93 -17.51 -9.60
C ASP A 226 -14.73 -16.68 -9.13
N GLY A 227 -14.79 -15.35 -9.22
CA GLY A 227 -13.71 -14.43 -8.92
C GLY A 227 -13.20 -13.66 -10.14
N ASP A 228 -12.35 -12.68 -9.87
CA ASP A 228 -11.65 -11.91 -10.91
C ASP A 228 -10.60 -12.79 -11.60
N ARG A 229 -10.61 -12.81 -12.93
CA ARG A 229 -9.59 -13.48 -13.75
C ARG A 229 -8.75 -12.43 -14.45
N CYS A 230 -7.44 -12.49 -14.26
CA CYS A 230 -6.49 -11.55 -14.87
C CYS A 230 -5.58 -12.26 -15.87
N SER A 231 -5.17 -11.53 -16.90
CA SER A 231 -4.20 -11.99 -17.89
C SER A 231 -3.35 -10.81 -18.36
N THR A 232 -2.09 -11.11 -18.63
CA THR A 232 -1.08 -10.13 -19.03
C THR A 232 -0.91 -10.12 -20.54
N VAL A 233 -0.59 -8.95 -21.10
CA VAL A 233 -0.12 -8.82 -22.49
C VAL A 233 1.20 -8.09 -22.44
N ARG A 234 2.30 -8.76 -22.78
CA ARG A 234 3.69 -8.30 -22.65
C ARG A 234 4.56 -8.76 -23.83
N GLY A 235 5.78 -8.23 -23.89
CA GLY A 235 6.73 -8.55 -24.95
C GLY A 235 6.18 -8.22 -26.34
N GLY A 236 6.45 -9.09 -27.33
CA GLY A 236 6.00 -8.88 -28.71
C GLY A 236 4.49 -8.78 -28.90
N PHE A 237 3.69 -9.30 -27.96
CA PHE A 237 2.23 -9.24 -28.04
C PHE A 237 1.66 -7.85 -27.79
N VAL A 238 2.39 -6.96 -27.10
CA VAL A 238 1.93 -5.59 -26.86
C VAL A 238 1.71 -4.87 -28.19
N ASP A 239 2.69 -4.94 -29.09
CA ASP A 239 2.61 -4.31 -30.40
C ASP A 239 1.49 -4.92 -31.26
N VAL A 240 1.39 -6.24 -31.27
CA VAL A 240 0.36 -6.95 -32.04
C VAL A 240 -1.04 -6.60 -31.51
N HIS A 241 -1.24 -6.61 -30.19
CA HIS A 241 -2.51 -6.27 -29.55
C HIS A 241 -2.90 -4.83 -29.80
N GLN A 242 -1.97 -3.88 -29.61
CA GLN A 242 -2.22 -2.45 -29.83
C GLN A 242 -2.55 -2.13 -31.28
N ARG A 243 -1.79 -2.68 -32.26
CA ARG A 243 -2.05 -2.46 -33.70
C ARG A 243 -3.42 -2.99 -34.13
N ASN A 244 -3.93 -3.99 -33.43
CA ASN A 244 -5.25 -4.56 -33.69
C ASN A 244 -6.38 -3.91 -32.87
N GLY A 245 -6.12 -2.79 -32.17
CA GLY A 245 -7.14 -2.02 -31.43
C GLY A 245 -7.26 -2.35 -29.93
N GLY A 246 -6.31 -3.11 -29.37
CA GLY A 246 -6.28 -3.49 -27.96
C GLY A 246 -7.45 -4.40 -27.56
N GLY A 247 -7.86 -4.35 -26.29
CA GLY A 247 -8.90 -5.23 -25.74
C GLY A 247 -10.26 -5.15 -26.44
N ARG A 248 -10.59 -4.01 -27.05
CA ARG A 248 -11.83 -3.82 -27.84
C ARG A 248 -11.64 -4.05 -29.33
N GLY A 249 -10.45 -4.49 -29.71
CA GLY A 249 -10.00 -4.61 -31.08
C GLY A 249 -10.33 -5.97 -31.70
N LEU A 250 -9.68 -6.24 -32.83
CA LEU A 250 -9.88 -7.45 -33.63
C LEU A 250 -9.53 -8.73 -32.87
N LEU A 251 -8.54 -8.67 -31.96
CA LEU A 251 -8.16 -9.84 -31.16
C LEU A 251 -9.10 -10.04 -29.95
N GLY A 252 -9.61 -8.96 -29.38
CA GLY A 252 -10.35 -8.96 -28.11
C GLY A 252 -9.44 -8.90 -26.88
N TYR A 253 -9.99 -9.21 -25.71
CA TYR A 253 -9.26 -9.32 -24.45
C TYR A 253 -8.43 -10.61 -24.38
N PRO A 254 -7.29 -10.63 -23.66
CA PRO A 254 -6.54 -11.86 -23.43
C PRO A 254 -7.36 -12.83 -22.56
N MET A 255 -7.29 -14.11 -22.93
CA MET A 255 -7.96 -15.22 -22.22
C MET A 255 -6.99 -16.02 -21.35
N GLY A 256 -5.70 -15.68 -21.41
CA GLY A 256 -4.61 -16.28 -20.65
C GLY A 256 -3.30 -15.54 -20.92
N ASP A 257 -2.30 -15.83 -20.11
CA ASP A 257 -0.94 -15.32 -20.29
C ASP A 257 -0.24 -15.94 -21.51
N GLU A 258 0.88 -15.34 -21.91
CA GLU A 258 1.70 -15.91 -22.97
C GLU A 258 2.35 -17.23 -22.54
N TYR A 259 2.32 -18.21 -23.43
CA TYR A 259 2.97 -19.51 -23.26
C TYR A 259 4.07 -19.69 -24.31
N TYR A 260 5.22 -20.22 -23.89
CA TYR A 260 6.33 -20.55 -24.78
C TYR A 260 6.30 -22.02 -25.18
N ASP A 261 6.27 -22.29 -26.49
CA ASP A 261 6.43 -23.62 -27.06
C ASP A 261 7.90 -23.85 -27.46
N PRO A 262 8.64 -24.73 -26.75
CA PRO A 262 10.03 -25.01 -27.07
C PRO A 262 10.24 -25.80 -28.37
N TRP A 263 9.21 -26.49 -28.89
CA TRP A 263 9.35 -27.31 -30.10
C TRP A 263 9.37 -26.46 -31.37
N THR A 264 8.54 -25.43 -31.39
CA THR A 264 8.44 -24.47 -32.49
C THR A 264 9.24 -23.18 -32.23
N ASN A 265 9.84 -23.06 -31.04
CA ASN A 265 10.53 -21.85 -30.56
C ASN A 265 9.66 -20.60 -30.71
N SER A 266 8.39 -20.72 -30.32
CA SER A 266 7.39 -19.69 -30.53
C SER A 266 6.66 -19.35 -29.23
N TRP A 267 6.15 -18.14 -29.16
CA TRP A 267 5.27 -17.70 -28.09
C TRP A 267 3.84 -17.65 -28.59
N TRP A 268 2.89 -18.05 -27.75
CA TRP A 268 1.48 -18.09 -28.06
C TRP A 268 0.68 -17.30 -27.04
N GLN A 269 -0.39 -16.65 -27.49
CA GLN A 269 -1.38 -16.06 -26.61
C GLN A 269 -2.78 -16.14 -27.19
N ALA A 270 -3.70 -16.59 -26.36
CA ALA A 270 -5.12 -16.65 -26.65
C ALA A 270 -5.81 -15.32 -26.33
N PHE A 271 -6.59 -14.82 -27.28
CA PHE A 271 -7.50 -13.69 -27.11
C PHE A 271 -8.92 -14.13 -27.46
N GLU A 272 -9.94 -13.41 -26.99
CA GLU A 272 -11.36 -13.76 -27.18
C GLU A 272 -11.71 -14.18 -28.61
N HIS A 273 -11.15 -13.51 -29.62
CA HIS A 273 -11.51 -13.75 -31.02
C HIS A 273 -10.43 -14.47 -31.83
N ARG A 274 -9.18 -14.51 -31.35
CA ARG A 274 -8.02 -14.96 -32.13
C ARG A 274 -6.97 -15.62 -31.25
N LEU A 275 -6.21 -16.53 -31.84
CA LEU A 275 -4.98 -17.07 -31.30
C LEU A 275 -3.79 -16.41 -32.01
N VAL A 276 -2.84 -15.86 -31.25
CA VAL A 276 -1.65 -15.21 -31.82
C VAL A 276 -0.42 -16.06 -31.51
N GLU A 277 0.39 -16.31 -32.53
CA GLU A 277 1.73 -16.89 -32.43
C GLU A 277 2.77 -15.84 -32.84
N ILE A 278 3.84 -15.75 -32.07
CA ILE A 278 5.06 -15.00 -32.43
C ILE A 278 6.21 -16.00 -32.45
N SER A 279 6.75 -16.26 -33.64
CA SER A 279 7.84 -17.21 -33.87
C SER A 279 9.01 -16.53 -34.60
N PRO A 280 10.15 -17.22 -34.83
CA PRO A 280 11.26 -16.65 -35.58
C PRO A 280 10.90 -16.30 -37.03
N THR A 281 9.83 -16.88 -37.59
CA THR A 281 9.39 -16.64 -38.96
C THR A 281 8.39 -15.48 -39.08
N GLY A 282 7.82 -15.02 -37.96
CA GLY A 282 6.94 -13.86 -37.93
C GLY A 282 5.80 -13.97 -36.93
N VAL A 283 4.75 -13.17 -37.17
CA VAL A 283 3.53 -13.14 -36.37
C VAL A 283 2.39 -13.77 -37.16
N SER A 284 1.74 -14.78 -36.58
CA SER A 284 0.55 -15.43 -37.14
C SER A 284 -0.67 -15.12 -36.27
N VAL A 285 -1.76 -14.69 -36.91
CA VAL A 285 -3.05 -14.47 -36.24
C VAL A 285 -4.06 -15.47 -36.78
N MET A 286 -4.50 -16.38 -35.93
CA MET A 286 -5.35 -17.52 -36.27
C MET A 286 -6.74 -17.36 -35.68
N ILE A 287 -7.72 -17.99 -36.33
CA ILE A 287 -9.09 -18.09 -35.83
C ILE A 287 -9.17 -19.31 -34.91
N TRP A 288 -9.99 -19.23 -33.86
CA TRP A 288 -10.33 -20.40 -33.05
C TRP A 288 -10.94 -21.52 -33.92
N PRO A 289 -10.64 -22.80 -33.66
CA PRO A 289 -11.40 -23.91 -34.22
C PRO A 289 -12.86 -23.91 -33.74
#